data_AF-A0A972TXN6-F1
#
_entry.id   AF-A0A972TXN6-F1
#
_cell.length_a   1.000
_cell.length_b   1.000
_cell.length_c   1.000
_cell.angle_alpha   90.00
_cell.angle_beta   90.00
_cell.angle_gamma   90.00
#
_symmetry.space_group_name_H-M   'P 1'
#
loop_
_entity.id
_entity.type
_entity.pdbx_description
1 polymer ?
#
loop_
_entity_poly.entity_id
_entity_poly.type
_entity_poly.pdbx_seq_one_letter_code
_entity_poly.pdbx_strand_id
1 'polypeptide(L)'
;MPGSGYFFPVLLLIFALSVFIGLGFSRGRKKNKRICLSAFHDLTRVFKPDDQTFTNIGGYVGHHATFCFQEKGGVCEIDATITLLPRHAPLYMPISKLIMRNDRLFISLYM
;
A
#
# COMPACT_ATOMS: atom_id res chain seq x y z
N MET A 1 -3.09 30.01 -42.01
CA MET A 1 -3.89 29.35 -40.94
C MET A 1 -3.03 29.22 -39.69
N PRO A 2 -3.24 30.02 -38.63
CA PRO A 2 -2.42 29.95 -37.43
C PRO A 2 -3.06 28.94 -36.45
N GLY A 3 -2.73 27.67 -36.56
CA GLY A 3 -3.32 26.61 -35.73
C GLY A 3 -2.35 25.57 -35.17
N SER A 4 -1.04 25.69 -35.44
CA SER A 4 -0.05 24.65 -35.18
C SER A 4 0.95 24.95 -34.06
N GLY A 5 1.02 26.18 -33.55
CA GLY A 5 2.03 26.59 -32.56
C GLY A 5 1.92 25.90 -31.20
N TYR A 6 0.72 25.47 -30.81
CA TYR A 6 0.46 24.86 -29.49
C TYR A 6 0.43 23.33 -29.50
N PHE A 7 0.40 22.69 -30.67
CA PHE A 7 0.28 21.23 -30.76
C PHE A 7 1.50 20.52 -30.17
N PHE A 8 2.70 20.95 -30.58
CA PHE A 8 3.96 20.37 -30.12
C PHE A 8 4.20 20.53 -28.61
N PRO A 9 4.02 21.72 -27.99
CA PRO A 9 4.20 21.84 -26.54
C PRO A 9 3.16 21.05 -25.74
N VAL A 10 1.90 20.96 -26.21
CA VAL A 10 0.87 20.14 -25.55
C VAL A 10 1.22 18.66 -25.62
N LEU A 11 1.72 18.18 -26.76
CA LEU A 11 2.14 16.79 -26.91
C LEU A 11 3.32 16.45 -26.00
N LEU A 12 4.32 17.33 -25.91
CA LEU A 12 5.45 17.16 -24.98
C LEU A 12 4.97 17.11 -23.52
N LEU A 13 3.99 17.94 -23.14
CA LEU A 13 3.44 17.96 -21.80
C LEU A 13 2.71 16.65 -21.47
N ILE A 14 1.88 16.13 -22.38
CA ILE A 14 1.19 14.84 -22.21
C ILE A 14 2.20 13.69 -22.11
N PHE A 15 3.25 13.71 -22.94
CA PHE A 15 4.29 12.69 -22.90
C PHE A 15 5.06 12.73 -21.57
N ALA A 16 5.49 13.91 -21.14
CA ALA A 16 6.17 14.10 -19.85
C ALA A 16 5.28 13.64 -18.68
N LEU A 17 4.00 13.99 -18.70
CA LEU A 17 3.03 13.57 -17.68
C LEU A 17 2.85 12.05 -17.67
N SER A 18 2.77 11.42 -18.84
CA SER A 18 2.64 9.96 -18.98
C SER A 18 3.85 9.23 -18.38
N VAL A 19 5.06 9.70 -18.71
CA VAL A 19 6.31 9.16 -18.16
C VAL A 19 6.36 9.35 -16.65
N PHE A 20 5.99 10.53 -16.16
CA PHE A 20 5.93 10.84 -14.73
C PHE A 20 4.99 9.89 -13.98
N ILE A 21 3.78 9.66 -14.50
CA ILE A 21 2.80 8.75 -13.92
C ILE A 21 3.33 7.32 -13.92
N GLY A 22 3.86 6.85 -15.05
CA GLY A 22 4.37 5.47 -15.19
C GLY A 22 5.52 5.17 -14.21
N LEU A 23 6.49 6.10 -14.09
CA LEU A 23 7.59 5.98 -13.14
C LEU A 23 7.11 6.05 -11.69
N GLY A 24 6.20 6.98 -11.39
CA GLY A 24 5.58 7.11 -10.07
C GLY A 24 4.86 5.83 -9.65
N PHE A 25 4.11 5.22 -10.56
CA PHE A 25 3.39 3.97 -10.34
C PHE A 25 4.32 2.82 -9.98
N SER A 26 5.35 2.57 -10.81
CA SER A 26 6.28 1.46 -10.59
C SER A 26 7.05 1.60 -9.26
N ARG A 27 7.55 2.82 -8.96
CA ARG A 27 8.28 3.10 -7.72
C ARG A 27 7.37 3.00 -6.50
N GLY A 28 6.17 3.55 -6.58
CA GLY A 28 5.17 3.52 -5.51
C GLY A 28 4.74 2.11 -5.14
N ARG A 29 4.44 1.27 -6.14
CA ARG A 29 4.09 -0.14 -5.96
C ARG A 29 5.18 -0.90 -5.20
N LYS A 30 6.44 -0.76 -5.63
CA LYS A 30 7.60 -1.42 -4.99
C LYS A 30 7.79 -0.94 -3.56
N LYS A 31 7.56 0.35 -3.28
CA LYS A 31 7.69 0.91 -1.93
C LYS A 31 6.61 0.35 -1.00
N ASN A 32 5.34 0.39 -1.39
CA ASN A 32 4.26 -0.14 -0.57
C ASN A 32 4.41 -1.64 -0.31
N LYS A 33 4.78 -2.42 -1.33
CA LYS A 33 5.05 -3.85 -1.17
C LYS A 33 6.12 -4.12 -0.10
N ARG A 34 7.22 -3.36 -0.13
CA ARG A 34 8.30 -3.51 0.87
C ARG A 34 7.85 -3.17 2.28
N ILE A 35 7.08 -2.09 2.46
CA ILE A 35 6.56 -1.70 3.77
C ILE A 35 5.64 -2.79 4.32
N CYS A 36 4.70 -3.28 3.50
CA CYS A 36 3.77 -4.32 3.89
C CYS A 36 4.50 -5.61 4.31
N LEU A 37 5.46 -6.07 3.49
CA LEU A 37 6.22 -7.28 3.77
C LEU A 37 7.08 -7.14 5.03
N SER A 38 7.71 -5.98 5.23
CA SER A 38 8.50 -5.72 6.44
C SER A 38 7.62 -5.76 7.69
N ALA A 39 6.47 -5.06 7.66
CA ALA A 39 5.55 -5.02 8.80
C ALA A 39 5.03 -6.41 9.16
N PHE A 40 4.59 -7.20 8.18
CA PHE A 40 4.13 -8.56 8.43
C PHE A 40 5.23 -9.50 8.88
N HIS A 41 6.42 -9.40 8.30
CA HIS A 41 7.57 -10.19 8.75
C HIS A 41 7.94 -9.89 10.22
N ASP A 42 7.91 -8.61 10.62
CA ASP A 42 8.17 -8.22 12.00
C ASP A 42 7.06 -8.72 12.95
N LEU A 43 5.78 -8.67 12.53
CA LEU A 43 4.67 -9.23 13.31
C LEU A 43 4.78 -10.75 13.47
N THR A 44 5.06 -11.49 12.39
CA THR A 44 5.28 -12.95 12.45
C THR A 44 6.45 -13.28 13.38
N ARG A 45 7.52 -12.49 13.38
CA ARG A 45 8.68 -12.71 14.25
C ARG A 45 8.37 -12.50 15.73
N VAL A 46 7.52 -11.52 16.04
CA VAL A 46 7.11 -11.18 17.41
C VAL A 46 6.10 -12.20 17.93
N PHE A 47 5.04 -12.46 17.16
CA PHE A 47 3.95 -13.31 17.61
C PHE A 47 4.24 -14.81 17.48
N LYS A 48 5.04 -15.23 16.49
CA LYS A 48 5.35 -16.64 16.21
C LYS A 48 4.09 -17.52 16.13
N PRO A 49 3.14 -17.18 15.24
CA PRO A 49 1.89 -17.94 15.10
C PRO A 49 2.14 -19.34 14.55
N ASP A 50 1.24 -20.26 14.87
CA ASP A 50 1.29 -21.64 14.35
C ASP A 50 0.81 -21.68 12.90
N ASP A 51 -0.18 -20.86 12.56
CA ASP A 51 -0.66 -20.66 11.19
C ASP A 51 -0.86 -19.18 10.87
N GLN A 52 -0.64 -18.81 9.61
CA GLN A 52 -0.76 -17.45 9.14
C GLN A 52 -1.35 -17.37 7.73
N THR A 53 -2.36 -16.53 7.56
CA THR A 53 -3.00 -16.28 6.27
C THR A 53 -2.85 -14.81 5.90
N PHE A 54 -2.43 -14.53 4.66
CA PHE A 54 -2.31 -13.17 4.13
C PHE A 54 -3.29 -12.95 2.98
N THR A 55 -4.20 -12.01 3.17
CA THR A 55 -5.22 -11.64 2.18
C THR A 55 -4.96 -10.23 1.66
N ASN A 56 -4.99 -10.09 0.33
CA ASN A 56 -4.91 -8.78 -0.30
C ASN A 56 -6.33 -8.19 -0.46
N ILE A 57 -6.63 -7.15 0.31
CA ILE A 57 -7.96 -6.50 0.33
C ILE A 57 -8.00 -5.16 -0.43
N GLY A 58 -6.84 -4.66 -0.88
CA GLY A 58 -6.74 -3.32 -1.45
C GLY A 58 -5.59 -3.15 -2.44
N GLY A 59 -5.21 -4.20 -3.16
CA GLY A 59 -4.15 -4.21 -4.16
C GLY A 59 -2.77 -3.90 -3.59
N TYR A 60 -2.34 -2.64 -3.66
CA TYR A 60 -1.06 -2.18 -3.10
C TYR A 60 -1.21 -1.31 -1.86
N VAL A 61 -2.44 -1.17 -1.37
CA VAL A 61 -2.84 -0.19 -0.34
C VAL A 61 -3.34 -0.92 0.89
N GLY A 62 -4.16 -1.96 0.75
CA GLY A 62 -4.74 -2.71 1.86
C GLY A 62 -4.32 -4.17 1.88
N HIS A 63 -3.81 -4.65 3.01
CA HIS A 63 -3.56 -6.07 3.25
C HIS A 63 -4.08 -6.46 4.64
N HIS A 64 -4.57 -7.68 4.74
CA HIS A 64 -5.06 -8.27 5.97
C HIS A 64 -4.24 -9.52 6.24
N ALA A 65 -3.83 -9.71 7.49
CA ALA A 65 -3.10 -10.87 7.95
C ALA A 65 -3.83 -11.44 9.17
N THR A 66 -4.08 -12.74 9.14
CA THR A 66 -4.70 -13.47 10.24
C THR A 66 -3.67 -14.44 10.78
N PHE A 67 -3.48 -14.41 12.10
CA PHE A 67 -2.51 -15.22 12.82
C PHE A 67 -3.23 -16.10 13.83
N CYS A 68 -3.12 -17.42 13.70
CA CYS A 68 -3.79 -18.39 14.57
C CYS A 68 -2.79 -19.05 15.53
N PHE A 69 -3.25 -19.30 16.77
CA PHE A 69 -2.45 -19.93 17.83
C PHE A 69 -3.17 -21.16 18.36
N GLN A 70 -2.49 -22.30 18.45
CA GLN A 70 -3.03 -23.51 19.06
C GLN A 70 -2.94 -23.39 20.59
N GLU A 71 -4.03 -22.95 21.23
CA GLU A 71 -4.36 -23.02 22.67
C GLU A 71 -3.24 -22.75 23.71
N LYS A 72 -2.12 -22.13 23.35
CA LYS A 72 -1.05 -21.78 24.28
C LYS A 72 -1.25 -20.36 24.82
N GLY A 73 -2.25 -20.17 25.68
CA GLY A 73 -2.28 -19.02 26.59
C GLY A 73 -3.41 -17.99 26.43
N GLY A 74 -4.57 -18.36 25.87
CA GLY A 74 -5.79 -17.53 25.93
C GLY A 74 -5.90 -16.42 24.89
N VAL A 75 -5.09 -16.46 23.83
CA VAL A 75 -5.29 -15.69 22.59
C VAL A 75 -5.44 -16.70 21.48
N CYS A 76 -6.62 -16.77 20.87
CA CYS A 76 -6.94 -17.73 19.81
C CYS A 76 -6.48 -17.21 18.44
N GLU A 77 -6.66 -15.91 18.19
CA GLU A 77 -6.48 -15.33 16.86
C GLU A 77 -6.06 -13.84 16.96
N ILE A 78 -5.16 -13.42 16.07
CA ILE A 78 -4.72 -12.03 15.93
C ILE A 78 -4.91 -11.60 14.48
N ASP A 79 -5.73 -10.57 14.28
CA ASP A 79 -5.94 -9.97 12.98
C ASP A 79 -5.14 -8.67 12.86
N ALA A 80 -4.30 -8.57 11.84
CA ALA A 80 -3.52 -7.39 11.51
C ALA A 80 -3.91 -6.86 10.13
N THR A 81 -4.54 -5.68 10.10
CA THR A 81 -4.89 -4.98 8.85
C THR A 81 -3.97 -3.79 8.65
N ILE A 82 -3.22 -3.77 7.55
CA ILE A 82 -2.39 -2.63 7.16
C ILE A 82 -3.03 -1.88 5.99
N THR A 83 -3.14 -0.57 6.15
CA THR A 83 -3.59 0.36 5.10
C THR A 83 -2.50 1.40 4.84
N LEU A 84 -1.91 1.34 3.65
CA LEU A 84 -0.82 2.19 3.19
C LEU A 84 -1.34 3.31 2.31
N LEU A 85 -0.69 4.47 2.30
CA LEU A 85 -0.97 5.53 1.34
C LEU A 85 -0.75 5.03 -0.11
N PRO A 86 -1.56 5.46 -1.09
CA PRO A 86 -1.48 5.01 -2.48
C PRO A 86 -0.31 5.66 -3.23
N ARG A 87 0.92 5.33 -2.85
CA ARG A 87 2.16 5.90 -3.41
C ARG A 87 2.36 5.61 -4.89
N HIS A 88 1.64 4.64 -5.44
CA HIS A 88 1.65 4.30 -6.87
C HIS A 88 0.75 5.22 -7.71
N ALA A 89 -0.08 6.06 -7.08
CA ALA A 89 -0.93 7.03 -7.76
C ALA A 89 -0.37 8.45 -7.52
N PRO A 90 0.65 8.91 -8.26
CA PRO A 90 1.38 10.15 -7.95
C PRO A 90 0.48 11.39 -7.96
N LEU A 91 -0.54 11.42 -8.83
CA LEU A 91 -1.51 12.52 -8.90
C LEU A 91 -2.50 12.52 -7.72
N TYR A 92 -2.85 11.33 -7.20
CA TYR A 92 -3.81 11.20 -6.09
C TYR A 92 -3.12 11.24 -4.72
N MET A 93 -1.84 10.89 -4.64
CA MET A 93 -1.04 10.89 -3.43
C MET A 93 -1.12 12.18 -2.58
N PRO A 94 -1.07 13.41 -3.14
CA PRO A 94 -1.21 14.62 -2.32
C PRO A 94 -2.58 14.70 -1.62
N ILE A 95 -3.64 14.33 -2.33
CA ILE A 95 -5.01 14.29 -1.80
C ILE A 95 -5.11 13.23 -0.69
N SER A 96 -4.59 12.02 -0.94
CA SER A 96 -4.58 10.96 0.07
C SER A 96 -3.78 11.35 1.31
N LYS A 97 -2.65 12.04 1.14
CA LYS A 97 -1.82 12.50 2.25
C LYS A 97 -2.54 13.56 3.09
N LEU A 98 -3.35 14.41 2.47
CA LEU A 98 -4.16 15.40 3.20
C LEU A 98 -5.24 14.72 4.05
N ILE A 99 -5.92 13.71 3.51
CA ILE A 99 -7.04 13.03 4.17
C ILE A 99 -6.56 11.99 5.20
N MET A 100 -5.67 11.08 4.80
CA MET A 100 -5.24 9.96 5.63
C MET A 100 -4.06 10.30 6.55
N ARG A 101 -3.27 11.33 6.21
CA ARG A 101 -1.98 11.71 6.82
C ARG A 101 -0.88 10.66 6.68
N ASN A 102 -1.05 9.52 7.34
CA ASN A 102 -0.04 8.49 7.51
C ASN A 102 -0.59 7.10 7.14
N ASP A 103 0.32 6.13 6.98
CA ASP A 103 -0.04 4.71 6.93
C ASP A 103 -0.64 4.26 8.26
N ARG A 104 -1.53 3.27 8.24
CA ARG A 104 -2.25 2.77 9.42
C ARG A 104 -2.07 1.27 9.53
N LEU A 105 -1.86 0.79 10.75
CA LEU A 105 -1.84 -0.63 11.10
C LEU A 105 -2.85 -0.82 12.23
N PHE A 106 -3.84 -1.67 12.00
CA PHE A 106 -4.84 -2.07 12.98
C PHE A 106 -4.54 -3.49 13.40
N ILE A 107 -4.50 -3.74 14.71
CA ILE A 107 -4.29 -5.07 15.27
C ILE A 107 -5.46 -5.35 16.22
N SER A 108 -6.16 -6.44 15.98
CA SER A 108 -7.26 -6.94 16.80
C SER A 108 -6.82 -8.25 17.43
N LEU A 109 -7.02 -8.39 18.74
CA LEU A 109 -6.71 -9.59 19.50
C LEU A 109 -8.03 -10.27 19.88
N TYR A 110 -8.14 -11.55 19.56
CA TYR A 110 -9.27 -12.39 19.94
C TYR A 110 -8.81 -13.40 20.99
N MET A 111 -9.47 -13.37 22.14
CA MET A 111 -9.15 -14.20 23.31
C MET A 111 -10.06 -15.41 23.38
#